data_AF-A0AAV2B647-F1
#
_entry.id   AF-A0AAV2B647-F1
#
_cell.length_a   1.000
_cell.length_b   1.000
_cell.length_c   1.000
_cell.angle_alpha   90.00
_cell.angle_beta   90.00
_cell.angle_gamma   90.00
#
_symmetry.space_group_name_H-M   'P 1'
#
loop_
_entity.id
_entity.type
_entity.pdbx_description
1 polymer ?
#
loop_
_entity_poly.entity_id
_entity_poly.type
_entity_poly.pdbx_seq_one_letter_code
_entity_poly.pdbx_strand_id
1 'polypeptide(L)'
;MLVFPRKLIKNFLLTLITIAVLFCLNDRLSEILTGISTLTGENHESTGQPSTQTSTVKRELVLLQMLGRLQHYAMGIHLQQRYKDFITTNPSEVDMINSNNYRCQFGAYCFIAGLYAPRKEFIFTDDIRWQPFISKRSSDLIRINDCHIKNPAVCSETIGLF
;
A
#
# COMPACT_ATOMS: atom_id res chain seq x y z
N MET A 1 8.53 26.08 -46.18
CA MET A 1 9.14 25.05 -45.31
C MET A 1 9.58 25.74 -44.01
N LEU A 2 8.74 25.70 -42.97
CA LEU A 2 9.00 26.41 -41.71
C LEU A 2 9.96 25.56 -40.85
N VAL A 3 11.23 25.98 -40.76
CA VAL A 3 12.25 25.31 -39.95
C VAL A 3 12.20 25.89 -38.53
N PHE A 4 11.52 25.19 -37.63
CA PHE A 4 11.45 25.58 -36.22
C PHE A 4 12.75 25.24 -35.48
N PRO A 5 13.32 26.17 -34.69
CA PRO A 5 14.56 25.94 -33.96
C PRO A 5 14.38 24.87 -32.86
N ARG A 6 15.23 23.84 -32.87
CA ARG A 6 15.18 22.67 -31.96
C ARG A 6 15.12 22.99 -30.47
N LYS A 7 15.59 24.18 -30.05
CA LYS A 7 15.52 24.64 -28.65
C LYS A 7 14.11 25.03 -28.21
N LEU A 8 13.28 25.55 -29.13
CA LEU A 8 11.90 25.96 -28.83
C LEU A 8 11.01 24.73 -28.56
N ILE A 9 11.24 23.65 -29.31
CA ILE A 9 10.50 22.38 -29.19
C ILE A 9 10.75 21.72 -27.82
N LYS A 10 12.01 21.74 -27.34
CA LYS A 10 12.35 21.16 -26.03
C LYS A 10 11.69 21.90 -24.88
N ASN A 11 11.69 23.23 -24.92
CA ASN A 11 11.04 24.03 -23.88
C ASN A 11 9.54 23.79 -23.90
N PHE A 12 8.91 23.79 -25.08
CA PHE A 12 7.48 23.53 -25.23
C PHE A 12 7.07 22.13 -24.74
N LEU A 13 7.87 21.11 -25.05
CA LEU A 13 7.63 19.75 -24.56
C LEU A 13 7.75 19.67 -23.04
N LEU A 14 8.72 20.36 -22.45
CA LEU A 14 8.89 20.40 -21.00
C LEU A 14 7.70 21.10 -20.32
N THR A 15 7.18 22.19 -20.90
CA THR A 15 5.97 22.86 -20.39
C THR A 15 4.73 21.98 -20.51
N LEU A 16 4.59 21.23 -21.61
CA LEU A 16 3.47 20.29 -21.75
C LEU A 16 3.54 19.16 -20.71
N ILE A 17 4.73 18.63 -20.43
CA ILE A 17 4.92 17.59 -19.41
C ILE A 17 4.61 18.14 -18.02
N THR A 18 5.05 19.35 -17.67
CA THR A 18 4.74 19.95 -16.35
C THR A 18 3.26 20.22 -16.18
N ILE A 19 2.58 20.74 -17.22
CA ILE A 19 1.13 20.96 -17.20
C ILE A 19 0.38 19.62 -17.07
N ALA A 20 0.79 18.58 -17.80
CA ALA A 20 0.19 17.26 -17.70
C ALA A 20 0.35 16.65 -16.31
N VAL A 21 1.52 16.77 -15.69
CA VAL A 21 1.76 16.31 -14.32
C VAL A 21 0.89 17.06 -13.31
N LEU A 22 0.79 18.40 -13.43
CA LEU A 22 -0.07 19.21 -12.57
C LEU A 22 -1.55 18.86 -12.72
N PHE A 23 -2.01 18.62 -13.96
CA PHE A 23 -3.38 18.21 -14.25
C PHE A 23 -3.68 16.82 -13.66
N CYS A 24 -2.77 15.85 -13.83
CA CYS A 24 -2.89 14.50 -13.23
C CYS A 24 -2.91 14.52 -11.69
N LEU A 25 -2.16 15.43 -11.06
CA LEU A 25 -2.20 15.61 -9.61
C LEU A 25 -3.52 16.21 -9.14
N ASN A 26 -4.09 17.14 -9.91
CA ASN A 26 -5.35 17.80 -9.56
C ASN A 26 -6.57 16.88 -9.74
N ASP A 27 -6.60 16.07 -10.80
CA ASP A 27 -7.68 15.09 -11.02
C ASP A 27 -7.68 13.96 -9.98
N ARG A 28 -6.49 13.52 -9.53
CA ARG A 28 -6.38 12.57 -8.42
C ARG A 28 -6.84 13.17 -7.09
N LEU A 29 -6.63 14.46 -6.88
CA LEU A 29 -7.10 15.15 -5.67
C LEU A 29 -8.62 15.36 -5.67
N SER A 30 -9.23 15.62 -6.83
CA SER A 30 -10.69 15.78 -6.92
C SER A 30 -11.43 14.46 -6.67
N GLU A 31 -10.92 13.32 -7.16
CA GLU A 31 -11.46 11.98 -6.84
C GLU A 31 -11.40 11.68 -5.33
N ILE A 32 -10.29 12.05 -4.67
CA ILE A 32 -10.12 11.85 -3.22
C ILE A 32 -11.05 12.77 -2.43
N LEU A 33 -11.15 14.04 -2.80
CA LEU A 33 -12.02 15.01 -2.11
C LEU A 33 -13.50 14.68 -2.28
N THR A 34 -13.91 14.18 -3.44
CA THR A 34 -15.29 13.73 -3.67
C THR A 34 -15.62 12.50 -2.82
N GLY A 35 -14.64 11.59 -2.63
CA GLY A 35 -14.77 10.45 -1.73
C GLY A 35 -14.82 10.80 -0.23
N ILE A 36 -14.26 11.96 0.16
CA ILE A 36 -14.34 12.45 1.55
C ILE A 36 -15.69 13.15 1.80
N SER A 37 -16.16 13.95 0.84
CA SER A 37 -17.42 14.69 0.96
C SER A 37 -18.66 13.79 1.06
N THR A 38 -18.63 12.59 0.44
CA THR A 38 -19.72 11.61 0.54
C THR A 38 -19.80 10.92 1.90
N LEU A 39 -18.75 10.98 2.72
CA LEU A 39 -18.74 10.42 4.08
C LEU A 39 -19.18 11.44 5.15
N THR A 40 -19.34 12.71 4.79
CA THR A 40 -19.72 13.81 5.70
C THR A 40 -21.17 14.28 5.56
N GLY A 41 -22.01 13.56 4.83
CA GLY A 41 -23.45 13.85 4.75
C GLY A 41 -24.25 13.23 5.91
N GLU A 42 -24.92 14.11 6.67
CA GLU A 42 -26.04 13.83 7.60
C GLU A 42 -25.69 13.19 8.98
N ASN A 43 -26.15 13.61 10.16
CA ASN A 43 -27.12 14.64 10.58
C ASN A 43 -27.06 14.90 12.12
N HIS A 44 -27.42 16.13 12.50
CA HIS A 44 -28.08 16.59 13.73
C HIS A 44 -27.40 16.77 15.12
N GLU A 45 -27.79 17.92 15.68
CA GLU A 45 -27.49 18.64 16.93
C GLU A 45 -28.36 18.16 18.12
N SER A 46 -27.79 17.98 19.32
CA SER A 46 -27.98 18.89 20.48
C SER A 46 -27.49 18.29 21.83
N THR A 47 -26.97 19.19 22.67
CA THR A 47 -26.98 19.21 24.15
C THR A 47 -26.14 18.19 24.96
N GLY A 48 -25.07 18.71 25.59
CA GLY A 48 -24.63 18.28 26.93
C GLY A 48 -23.25 17.62 27.07
N GLN A 49 -22.36 18.28 27.83
CA GLN A 49 -21.18 17.78 28.56
C GLN A 49 -19.83 17.54 27.85
N PRO A 50 -18.69 17.76 28.57
CA PRO A 50 -17.35 17.84 28.00
C PRO A 50 -16.74 16.45 27.83
N SER A 51 -17.05 15.78 26.72
CA SER A 51 -16.38 14.52 26.33
C SER A 51 -16.17 14.35 24.81
N THR A 52 -16.53 15.34 24.00
CA THR A 52 -16.70 15.20 22.55
C THR A 52 -15.40 15.32 21.73
N GLN A 53 -14.32 15.88 22.27
CA GLN A 53 -13.09 16.07 21.49
C GLN A 53 -12.32 14.76 21.24
N THR A 54 -12.30 13.83 22.19
CA THR A 54 -11.57 12.55 22.03
C THR A 54 -12.30 11.58 21.09
N SER A 55 -13.63 11.64 20.97
CA SER A 55 -14.39 10.81 20.01
C SER A 55 -14.15 11.24 18.56
N THR A 56 -14.05 12.55 18.31
CA THR A 56 -13.81 13.07 16.96
C THR A 56 -12.36 12.80 16.52
N VAL A 57 -11.37 13.07 17.37
CA VAL A 57 -9.96 12.79 17.08
C VAL A 57 -9.72 11.31 16.79
N LYS A 58 -10.37 10.40 17.53
CA LYS A 58 -10.29 8.96 17.26
C LYS A 58 -10.85 8.60 15.89
N ARG A 59 -11.98 9.19 15.48
CA ARG A 59 -12.59 8.96 14.16
C ARG A 59 -11.67 9.45 13.04
N GLU A 60 -11.16 10.67 13.15
CA GLU A 60 -10.23 11.25 12.16
C GLU A 60 -8.96 10.39 12.00
N LEU A 61 -8.40 9.90 13.11
CA LEU A 61 -7.23 9.03 13.07
C LEU A 61 -7.51 7.70 12.36
N VAL A 62 -8.69 7.11 12.58
CA VAL A 62 -9.09 5.87 11.90
C VAL A 62 -9.23 6.10 10.40
N LEU A 63 -9.84 7.21 9.98
CA LEU A 63 -9.98 7.55 8.56
C LEU A 63 -8.61 7.71 7.89
N LEU A 64 -7.67 8.39 8.53
CA LEU A 64 -6.31 8.54 8.00
C LEU A 64 -5.60 7.19 7.84
N GLN A 65 -5.77 6.28 8.81
CA GLN A 65 -5.21 4.93 8.71
C GLN A 65 -5.86 4.10 7.59
N MET A 66 -7.17 4.24 7.39
CA MET A 66 -7.88 3.59 6.28
C MET A 66 -7.39 4.11 4.93
N LEU A 67 -7.21 5.43 4.81
CA LEU A 67 -6.67 6.05 3.60
C LEU A 67 -5.25 5.53 3.29
N GLY A 68 -4.37 5.47 4.30
CA GLY A 68 -3.03 4.92 4.14
C GLY A 68 -3.04 3.46 3.67
N ARG A 69 -3.93 2.63 4.23
CA ARG A 69 -4.11 1.24 3.79
C ARG A 69 -4.57 1.14 2.35
N LEU A 70 -5.53 1.98 1.93
CA LEU A 70 -6.02 2.04 0.57
C LEU A 70 -4.92 2.46 -0.42
N GLN A 71 -4.09 3.44 -0.04
CA GLN A 71 -2.96 3.89 -0.84
C GLN A 71 -1.94 2.76 -1.08
N HIS A 72 -1.61 2.00 -0.03
CA HIS A 72 -0.74 0.83 -0.16
C HIS A 72 -1.34 -0.25 -1.07
N TYR A 73 -2.62 -0.54 -0.92
CA TYR A 73 -3.32 -1.50 -1.77
C TYR A 73 -3.33 -1.08 -3.25
N ALA A 74 -3.67 0.19 -3.53
CA ALA A 74 -3.66 0.74 -4.88
C ALA A 74 -2.26 0.70 -5.52
N MET A 75 -1.22 1.00 -4.74
CA MET A 75 0.17 0.86 -5.17
C MET A 75 0.52 -0.59 -5.52
N GLY A 76 0.08 -1.55 -4.70
CA GLY A 76 0.25 -2.98 -4.98
C GLY A 76 -0.38 -3.40 -6.31
N ILE A 77 -1.62 -3.00 -6.56
CA ILE A 77 -2.31 -3.27 -7.84
C ILE A 77 -1.52 -2.67 -9.01
N HIS A 78 -1.08 -1.42 -8.89
CA HIS A 78 -0.34 -0.74 -9.94
C HIS A 78 0.95 -1.49 -10.31
N LEU A 79 1.70 -1.94 -9.29
CA LEU A 79 2.92 -2.71 -9.50
C LEU A 79 2.64 -4.12 -10.03
N GLN A 80 1.56 -4.78 -9.61
CA GLN A 80 1.15 -6.07 -10.18
C GLN A 80 0.91 -5.95 -11.68
N GLN A 81 0.23 -4.90 -12.12
CA GLN A 81 -0.03 -4.66 -13.54
C GLN A 81 1.26 -4.34 -14.30
N ARG A 82 2.15 -3.54 -13.70
CA ARG A 82 3.44 -3.17 -14.29
C ARG A 82 4.38 -4.37 -14.46
N TYR A 83 4.37 -5.29 -13.50
CA TYR A 83 5.23 -6.47 -13.46
C TYR A 83 4.49 -7.77 -13.75
N LYS A 84 3.37 -7.70 -14.50
CA LYS A 84 2.50 -8.87 -14.80
C LYS A 84 3.23 -10.04 -15.47
N ASP A 85 4.29 -9.74 -16.21
CA ASP A 85 5.08 -10.72 -16.97
C ASP A 85 6.25 -11.28 -16.13
N PHE A 86 6.50 -10.69 -14.95
CA PHE A 86 7.57 -11.08 -14.02
C PHE A 86 7.05 -11.80 -12.77
N ILE A 87 5.86 -11.42 -12.27
CA ILE A 87 5.26 -11.96 -11.04
C ILE A 87 4.13 -12.92 -11.38
N THR A 88 4.14 -14.14 -10.84
CA THR A 88 3.12 -15.17 -11.15
C THR A 88 1.96 -15.22 -10.14
N THR A 89 2.02 -14.42 -9.08
CA THR A 89 1.13 -14.43 -7.90
C THR A 89 1.31 -15.62 -6.96
N ASN A 90 2.31 -16.48 -7.20
CA ASN A 90 2.71 -17.53 -6.26
C ASN A 90 3.29 -16.89 -4.98
N PRO A 91 2.75 -17.20 -3.79
CA PRO A 91 3.21 -16.59 -2.55
C PRO A 91 4.66 -16.95 -2.19
N SER A 92 5.21 -18.03 -2.75
CA SER A 92 6.59 -18.49 -2.51
C SER A 92 7.64 -17.63 -3.22
N GLU A 93 7.26 -16.76 -4.14
CA GLU A 93 8.18 -15.89 -4.91
C GLU A 93 8.65 -14.67 -4.11
N VAL A 94 7.98 -14.35 -3.01
CA VAL A 94 8.19 -13.10 -2.28
C VAL A 94 8.28 -13.32 -0.77
N ASP A 95 9.25 -12.65 -0.17
CA ASP A 95 9.35 -12.51 1.28
C ASP A 95 8.88 -11.12 1.70
N MET A 96 7.91 -11.05 2.62
CA MET A 96 7.50 -9.79 3.23
C MET A 96 8.33 -9.54 4.49
N ILE A 97 9.08 -8.42 4.50
CA ILE A 97 9.86 -7.98 5.65
C ILE A 97 9.42 -6.57 6.04
N ASN A 98 9.09 -6.35 7.32
CA ASN A 98 8.74 -5.02 7.83
C ASN A 98 9.30 -4.76 9.24
N SER A 99 9.19 -3.50 9.66
CA SER A 99 9.54 -3.10 11.03
C SER A 99 8.46 -3.53 12.02
N ASN A 100 8.83 -3.65 13.31
CA ASN A 100 7.89 -4.05 14.37
C ASN A 100 6.96 -2.89 14.79
N ASN A 101 6.27 -2.28 13.84
CA ASN A 101 5.25 -1.26 14.08
C ASN A 101 3.97 -1.61 13.33
N TYR A 102 2.83 -1.49 14.00
CA TYR A 102 1.52 -1.79 13.41
C TYR A 102 1.27 -1.07 12.09
N ARG A 103 1.65 0.21 11.97
CA ARG A 103 1.45 0.97 10.72
C ARG A 103 2.20 0.36 9.52
N CYS A 104 3.38 -0.19 9.78
CA CYS A 104 4.22 -0.82 8.76
C CYS A 104 3.70 -2.22 8.40
N GLN A 105 3.25 -2.99 9.39
CA GLN A 105 2.65 -4.30 9.17
C GLN A 105 1.36 -4.19 8.35
N PHE A 106 0.41 -3.37 8.79
CA PHE A 106 -0.86 -3.20 8.07
C PHE A 106 -0.66 -2.60 6.67
N GLY A 107 0.25 -1.63 6.52
CA GLY A 107 0.61 -1.09 5.21
C GLY A 107 1.19 -2.16 4.28
N ALA A 108 2.10 -3.00 4.78
CA ALA A 108 2.69 -4.10 4.01
C ALA A 108 1.65 -5.16 3.62
N TYR A 109 0.75 -5.55 4.54
CA TYR A 109 -0.35 -6.48 4.23
C TYR A 109 -1.28 -5.94 3.15
N CYS A 110 -1.69 -4.67 3.24
CA CYS A 110 -2.52 -4.06 2.19
C CYS A 110 -1.77 -3.98 0.85
N PHE A 111 -0.49 -3.64 0.88
CA PHE A 111 0.35 -3.61 -0.32
C PHE A 111 0.44 -4.98 -1.01
N ILE A 112 0.74 -6.04 -0.26
CA ILE A 112 0.83 -7.40 -0.80
C ILE A 112 -0.54 -7.94 -1.22
N ALA A 113 -1.62 -7.60 -0.51
CA ALA A 113 -2.97 -7.97 -0.94
C ALA A 113 -3.31 -7.44 -2.35
N GLY A 114 -2.78 -6.27 -2.72
CA GLY A 114 -2.89 -5.74 -4.09
C GLY A 114 -1.88 -6.35 -5.05
N LEU A 115 -0.63 -6.52 -4.62
CA LEU A 115 0.48 -6.98 -5.48
C LEU A 115 0.37 -8.46 -5.85
N TYR A 116 0.00 -9.30 -4.89
CA TYR A 116 -0.13 -10.75 -5.01
C TYR A 116 -1.57 -11.19 -4.77
N ALA A 117 -2.54 -10.46 -5.31
CA ALA A 117 -3.91 -10.96 -5.38
C ALA A 117 -3.92 -12.31 -6.13
N PRO A 118 -4.48 -13.39 -5.56
CA PRO A 118 -4.38 -14.73 -6.12
C PRO A 118 -5.05 -14.82 -7.49
N ARG A 119 -4.44 -15.61 -8.38
CA ARG A 119 -4.98 -15.95 -9.69
C ARG A 119 -4.93 -17.46 -9.88
N LYS A 120 -5.90 -17.97 -10.64
CA LYS A 120 -5.98 -19.38 -11.06
C LYS A 120 -5.87 -20.32 -9.85
N GLU A 121 -4.84 -21.17 -9.81
CA GLU A 121 -4.60 -22.19 -8.79
C GLU A 121 -4.38 -21.67 -7.36
N PHE A 122 -4.06 -20.38 -7.17
CA PHE A 122 -3.82 -19.80 -5.84
C PHE A 122 -5.08 -19.22 -5.18
N ILE A 123 -6.24 -19.35 -5.82
CA ILE A 123 -7.52 -18.89 -5.28
C ILE A 123 -8.00 -19.89 -4.23
N PHE A 124 -8.13 -19.43 -2.99
CA PHE A 124 -8.69 -20.24 -1.90
C PHE A 124 -10.22 -20.26 -1.93
N THR A 125 -10.85 -19.13 -2.23
CA THR A 125 -12.30 -18.97 -2.36
C THR A 125 -12.64 -17.96 -3.46
N ASP A 126 -13.74 -18.20 -4.17
CA ASP A 126 -14.19 -17.31 -5.26
C ASP A 126 -14.70 -15.96 -4.76
N ASP A 127 -15.11 -15.89 -3.48
CA ASP A 127 -15.66 -14.67 -2.88
C ASP A 127 -14.58 -13.62 -2.56
N ILE A 128 -13.36 -14.07 -2.28
CA ILE A 128 -12.29 -13.23 -1.74
C ILE A 128 -10.98 -13.53 -2.47
N ARG A 129 -10.53 -12.54 -3.25
CA ARG A 129 -9.21 -12.55 -3.89
C ARG A 129 -8.12 -12.09 -2.93
N TRP A 130 -7.91 -12.86 -1.87
CA TRP A 130 -6.85 -12.67 -0.88
C TRP A 130 -6.21 -14.01 -0.55
N GLN A 131 -4.89 -14.00 -0.30
CA GLN A 131 -4.16 -15.18 0.14
C GLN A 131 -3.25 -14.84 1.34
N PRO A 132 -2.99 -15.81 2.23
CA PRO A 132 -2.18 -15.58 3.42
C PRO A 132 -0.70 -15.36 3.07
N PHE A 133 -0.05 -14.44 3.78
CA PHE A 133 1.38 -14.16 3.68
C PHE A 133 2.01 -14.12 5.06
N ILE A 134 3.17 -14.75 5.19
CA ILE A 134 3.97 -14.72 6.41
C ILE A 134 4.84 -13.47 6.40
N SER A 135 4.55 -12.53 7.30
CA SER A 135 5.36 -11.33 7.51
C SER A 135 6.52 -11.64 8.45
N LYS A 136 7.76 -11.53 7.96
CA LYS A 136 8.96 -11.58 8.78
C LYS A 136 9.24 -10.20 9.38
N ARG A 137 9.57 -10.13 10.67
CA ARG A 137 10.01 -8.85 11.26
C ARG A 137 11.50 -8.67 11.06
N SER A 138 11.92 -7.43 10.84
CA SER A 138 13.35 -7.10 10.73
C SER A 138 14.14 -7.53 11.98
N SER A 139 13.56 -7.44 13.18
CA SER A 139 14.17 -7.93 14.42
C SER A 139 14.43 -9.44 14.41
N ASP A 140 13.56 -10.21 13.75
CA ASP A 140 13.63 -11.66 13.74
C ASP A 140 14.76 -12.12 12.80
N LEU A 141 15.00 -11.38 11.71
CA LEU A 141 16.11 -11.63 10.79
C LEU A 141 17.49 -11.35 11.41
N ILE A 142 17.61 -10.30 12.22
CA ILE A 142 18.86 -10.00 12.93
C ILE A 142 19.18 -11.15 13.89
N ARG A 143 18.18 -11.67 14.61
CA ARG A 143 18.34 -12.82 15.50
C ARG A 143 18.70 -14.11 14.76
N ILE A 144 18.12 -14.35 13.58
CA ILE A 144 18.45 -15.52 12.76
C ILE A 144 19.90 -15.44 12.28
N ASN A 145 20.36 -14.27 11.82
CA ASN A 145 21.75 -14.10 11.39
C ASN A 145 22.72 -14.30 12.56
N ASP A 146 22.40 -13.79 13.74
CA ASP A 146 23.20 -14.05 14.95
C ASP A 146 23.17 -15.54 15.37
N CYS A 147 22.02 -16.22 15.24
CA CYS A 147 21.89 -17.67 15.49
C CYS A 147 22.78 -18.46 14.52
N HIS A 148 22.74 -18.13 13.23
CA HIS A 148 23.49 -18.82 12.19
C HIS A 148 25.01 -18.64 12.33
N ILE A 149 25.45 -17.49 12.87
CA ILE A 149 26.86 -17.21 13.19
C ILE A 149 27.30 -17.95 14.46
N LYS A 150 26.42 -18.07 15.47
CA LYS A 150 26.80 -18.62 16.79
C LYS A 150 26.58 -20.12 16.93
N ASN A 151 25.61 -20.73 16.25
CA ASN A 151 25.35 -22.18 16.29
C ASN A 151 24.44 -22.64 15.13
N PRO A 152 24.99 -23.08 13.98
CA PRO A 152 24.20 -23.44 12.80
C PRO A 152 23.32 -24.70 12.97
N ALA A 153 23.57 -25.53 13.99
CA ALA A 153 22.83 -26.77 14.22
C ALA A 153 21.47 -26.58 14.93
N VAL A 154 21.23 -25.43 15.58
CA VAL A 154 20.02 -25.22 16.41
C VAL A 154 18.90 -24.52 15.64
N CYS A 155 19.21 -23.78 14.57
CA CYS A 155 18.21 -22.92 13.92
C CYS A 155 17.25 -23.69 12.96
N SER A 156 17.43 -25.01 12.75
CA SER A 156 16.59 -25.82 11.85
C SER A 156 15.24 -26.26 12.47
N GLU A 157 15.08 -26.20 13.78
CA GLU A 157 13.82 -26.62 14.45
C GLU A 157 12.76 -25.51 14.55
N THR A 158 13.13 -24.24 14.30
CA THR A 158 12.20 -23.10 14.44
C THR A 158 11.49 -22.73 13.13
N ILE A 159 11.91 -23.28 12.00
CA ILE A 159 11.33 -22.99 10.67
C ILE A 159 10.33 -24.08 10.23
N GLY A 160 10.29 -25.20 10.94
CA GLY A 160 9.33 -26.28 10.69
C GLY A 160 8.24 -26.35 11.76
N LEU A 161 7.30 -25.40 11.77
CA LEU A 161 5.97 -25.60 12.36
C LEU A 161 5.01 -24.49 11.87
N PHE A 162 3.97 -24.97 11.16
CA PHE A 162 2.85 -24.30 10.48
C PHE A 162 3.11 -23.83 9.04
#